data_AF-L7CBJ5-F1
#
_entry.id   AF-L7CBJ5-F1
#
_cell.length_a   1.000
_cell.length_b   1.000
_cell.length_c   1.000
_cell.angle_alpha   90.00
_cell.angle_beta   90.00
_cell.angle_gamma   90.00
#
_symmetry.space_group_name_H-M   'P 1'
#
loop_
_entity.id
_entity.type
_entity.pdbx_description
1 polymer ?
#
loop_
_entity_poly.entity_id
_entity_poly.type
_entity_poly.pdbx_seq_one_letter_code
_entity_poly.pdbx_strand_id
1 'polypeptide(L)'
;MEILKLAARVPIYPLFIAASLLVGWFMPDFYAWTDSDQSRPSPLLWNLPMWSAIASLVFCLALPWLPITPRKLDDSQRTPMRFSVRALLLLTAGVAIAIPMLAKFPIVLSWIVCIGAFAYLAAFGAWHPEHRMAAVTLVACMALPYSWMVGDEDIGNVLFGLMVMLVEMPAFLPTALLSMPLEQYVFDMQWLAVLLNALEIIIGIWIIRLGPKRTIAYLLLVIQMSAVGSLAFYAMCVA
;
A
#
# COMPACT_ATOMS: atom_id res chain seq x y z
N MET A 1 14.26 27.13 -20.09
CA MET A 1 13.45 27.54 -18.92
C MET A 1 11.99 27.04 -18.98
N GLU A 2 11.60 26.25 -19.99
CA GLU A 2 10.21 25.75 -20.14
C GLU A 2 10.01 24.30 -19.69
N ILE A 3 11.04 23.45 -19.75
CA ILE A 3 10.97 22.05 -19.28
C ILE A 3 10.70 21.97 -17.77
N LEU A 4 11.22 22.93 -16.99
CA LEU A 4 10.97 23.07 -15.54
C LEU A 4 9.52 23.45 -15.21
N LYS A 5 8.82 24.17 -16.10
CA LYS A 5 7.40 24.50 -15.92
C LYS A 5 6.49 23.34 -16.29
N LEU A 6 6.91 22.49 -17.23
CA LEU A 6 6.19 21.26 -17.60
C LEU A 6 6.29 20.20 -16.48
N ALA A 7 7.47 20.06 -15.87
CA ALA A 7 7.68 19.18 -14.71
C ALA A 7 6.83 19.59 -13.48
N ALA A 8 6.52 20.88 -13.33
CA ALA A 8 5.68 21.39 -12.24
C ALA A 8 4.18 21.05 -12.36
N ARG A 9 3.74 20.48 -13.49
CA ARG A 9 2.35 20.06 -13.74
C ARG A 9 2.24 18.59 -14.14
N VAL A 10 3.18 17.74 -13.77
CA VAL A 10 2.99 16.30 -13.97
C VAL A 10 1.89 15.86 -12.98
N PRO A 11 0.77 15.28 -13.46
CA PRO A 11 -0.26 14.75 -12.60
C PRO A 11 0.23 13.42 -12.02
N ILE A 12 1.16 13.51 -11.07
CA ILE A 12 1.84 12.35 -10.45
C ILE A 12 0.82 11.38 -9.85
N TYR A 13 -0.21 11.90 -9.20
CA TYR A 13 -1.29 11.11 -8.59
C TYR A 13 -2.06 10.25 -9.62
N PRO A 14 -2.64 10.82 -10.70
CA PRO A 14 -3.20 10.01 -11.80
C PRO A 14 -2.23 9.00 -12.42
N LEU A 15 -0.94 9.31 -12.50
CA LEU A 15 0.06 8.37 -13.03
C LEU A 15 0.22 7.14 -12.12
N PHE A 16 0.22 7.31 -10.80
CA PHE A 16 0.18 6.19 -9.86
C PHE A 16 -1.08 5.35 -9.99
N ILE A 17 -2.24 5.98 -10.14
CA ILE A 17 -3.52 5.28 -10.33
C ILE A 17 -3.46 4.44 -11.61
N ALA A 18 -3.03 5.03 -12.73
CA ALA A 18 -2.90 4.35 -14.01
C ALA A 18 -1.89 3.20 -13.94
N ALA A 19 -0.72 3.42 -13.33
CA ALA A 19 0.28 2.37 -13.14
C ALA A 19 -0.26 1.21 -12.29
N SER A 20 -1.00 1.50 -11.22
CA SER A 20 -1.59 0.48 -10.33
C SER A 20 -2.63 -0.36 -11.07
N LEU A 21 -3.45 0.27 -11.89
CA LEU A 21 -4.44 -0.42 -12.72
C LEU A 21 -3.77 -1.30 -13.78
N LEU A 22 -2.74 -0.79 -14.45
CA LEU A 22 -2.00 -1.57 -15.45
C LEU A 22 -1.38 -2.81 -14.84
N VAL A 23 -0.79 -2.70 -13.64
CA VAL A 23 -0.24 -3.86 -12.92
C VAL A 23 -1.32 -4.90 -12.65
N GLY A 24 -2.48 -4.49 -12.14
CA GLY A 24 -3.58 -5.41 -11.88
C GLY A 24 -4.13 -6.06 -13.16
N TRP A 25 -4.26 -5.28 -14.23
CA TRP A 25 -4.77 -5.76 -15.51
C TRP A 25 -3.84 -6.75 -16.22
N PHE A 26 -2.53 -6.46 -16.25
CA PHE A 26 -1.54 -7.30 -16.93
C PHE A 26 -1.17 -8.58 -16.16
N MET A 27 -1.67 -8.76 -14.94
CA MET A 27 -1.29 -9.90 -14.09
C MET A 27 -1.58 -11.26 -14.76
N PRO A 28 -2.79 -11.53 -15.29
CA PRO A 28 -3.07 -12.83 -15.91
C PRO A 28 -2.22 -13.07 -17.16
N ASP A 29 -2.11 -12.04 -18.02
CA ASP A 29 -1.31 -12.09 -19.25
C ASP A 29 0.18 -12.34 -18.95
N PHE A 30 0.68 -11.80 -17.83
CA PHE A 30 2.06 -12.02 -17.39
C PHE A 30 2.32 -13.50 -17.07
N TYR A 31 1.43 -14.15 -16.33
CA TYR A 31 1.55 -15.59 -16.01
C TYR A 31 1.42 -16.47 -17.25
N ALA A 32 0.48 -16.14 -18.14
CA ALA A 32 0.30 -16.84 -19.42
C ALA A 32 1.54 -16.69 -20.32
N TRP A 33 2.21 -15.53 -20.31
CA TRP A 33 3.43 -15.32 -21.08
C TRP A 33 4.64 -16.08 -20.51
N THR A 34 4.72 -16.23 -19.18
CA THR A 34 5.84 -16.92 -18.54
C THR A 34 5.67 -18.44 -18.43
N ASP A 35 4.58 -19.02 -18.96
CA ASP A 35 4.22 -20.45 -18.83
C ASP A 35 4.40 -20.96 -17.38
N SER A 36 4.10 -20.10 -16.41
CA SER A 36 4.36 -20.37 -15.00
C SER A 36 3.10 -20.86 -14.32
N ASP A 37 3.10 -22.14 -13.97
CA ASP A 37 2.06 -22.79 -13.15
C ASP A 37 2.58 -22.99 -11.71
N GLN A 38 1.71 -23.35 -10.75
CA GLN A 38 2.10 -23.63 -9.35
C GLN A 38 3.31 -24.57 -9.22
N SER A 39 3.41 -25.53 -10.13
CA SER A 39 4.46 -26.55 -10.12
C SER A 39 5.80 -26.08 -10.70
N ARG A 40 5.81 -24.97 -11.46
CA ARG A 40 6.98 -24.40 -12.12
C ARG A 40 6.94 -22.86 -12.12
N PRO A 41 7.16 -22.23 -10.95
CA PRO A 41 7.25 -20.78 -10.88
C PRO A 41 8.44 -20.29 -11.71
N SER A 42 8.20 -19.34 -12.62
CA SER A 42 9.28 -18.76 -13.42
C SER A 42 10.24 -17.95 -12.52
N PRO A 43 11.56 -18.00 -12.73
CA PRO A 43 12.51 -17.19 -11.95
C PRO A 43 12.29 -15.68 -12.17
N LEU A 44 11.60 -15.30 -13.25
CA LEU A 44 11.21 -13.92 -13.55
C LEU A 44 10.22 -13.35 -12.52
N LEU A 45 9.41 -14.20 -11.87
CA LEU A 45 8.45 -13.80 -10.83
C LEU A 45 9.11 -13.07 -9.66
N TRP A 46 10.35 -13.44 -9.31
CA TRP A 46 11.09 -12.79 -8.21
C TRP A 46 12.02 -11.69 -8.69
N ASN A 47 12.56 -11.82 -9.90
CA ASN A 47 13.47 -10.82 -10.45
C ASN A 47 12.75 -9.51 -10.76
N LEU A 48 11.53 -9.54 -11.32
CA LEU A 48 10.78 -8.33 -11.68
C LEU A 48 10.45 -7.43 -10.47
N PRO A 49 9.87 -7.96 -9.37
CA PRO A 49 9.72 -7.22 -8.13
C PRO A 49 11.02 -6.61 -7.62
N MET A 50 12.11 -7.40 -7.63
CA MET A 50 13.41 -6.95 -7.16
C MET A 50 13.96 -5.79 -7.99
N TRP A 51 13.93 -5.88 -9.32
CA TRP A 51 14.33 -4.78 -10.21
C TRP A 51 13.45 -3.54 -10.02
N SER A 52 12.14 -3.72 -9.82
CA SER A 52 11.25 -2.61 -9.52
C SER A 52 11.58 -1.96 -8.18
N ALA A 53 11.90 -2.73 -7.14
CA ALA A 53 12.30 -2.23 -5.82
C ALA A 53 13.59 -1.41 -5.91
N ILE A 54 14.59 -1.91 -6.66
CA ILE A 54 15.83 -1.18 -6.93
C ILE A 54 15.53 0.13 -7.68
N ALA A 55 14.71 0.09 -8.72
CA ALA A 55 14.34 1.28 -9.48
C ALA A 55 13.61 2.33 -8.61
N SER A 56 12.68 1.90 -7.76
CA SER A 56 12.00 2.78 -6.80
C SER A 56 12.94 3.34 -5.75
N LEU A 57 13.91 2.55 -5.27
CA LEU A 57 14.93 3.05 -4.34
C LEU A 57 15.75 4.16 -5.01
N VAL A 58 16.21 3.93 -6.24
CA VAL A 58 16.95 4.93 -7.02
C VAL A 58 16.09 6.18 -7.26
N PHE A 59 14.80 6.01 -7.58
CA PHE A 59 13.87 7.12 -7.75
C PHE A 59 13.65 7.90 -6.44
N CYS A 60 13.51 7.21 -5.31
CA CYS A 60 13.40 7.82 -3.98
C CYS A 60 14.67 8.61 -3.60
N LEU A 61 15.85 8.13 -3.99
CA LEU A 61 17.11 8.85 -3.79
C LEU A 61 17.25 10.08 -4.68
N ALA A 62 16.62 10.10 -5.87
CA ALA A 62 16.59 11.25 -6.77
C ALA A 62 15.52 12.30 -6.38
N LEU A 63 14.53 11.91 -5.58
CA LEU A 63 13.38 12.73 -5.14
C LEU A 63 13.75 14.05 -4.41
N PRO A 64 14.82 14.12 -3.60
CA PRO A 64 15.31 15.37 -3.02
C PRO A 64 15.69 16.40 -4.09
N TRP A 65 16.25 15.95 -5.23
CA TRP A 65 16.74 16.78 -6.32
C TRP A 65 15.65 17.19 -7.31
N LEU A 66 14.48 16.56 -7.27
CA LEU A 66 13.34 16.96 -8.08
C LEU A 66 12.77 18.32 -7.59
N PRO A 67 12.60 19.31 -8.50
CA PRO A 67 12.04 20.62 -8.20
C PRO A 67 10.51 20.52 -8.05
N ILE A 68 10.05 19.76 -7.07
CA ILE A 68 8.66 19.74 -6.64
C ILE A 68 8.50 20.92 -5.69
N THR A 69 8.11 22.06 -6.21
CA THR A 69 7.80 23.25 -5.41
C THR A 69 6.61 22.90 -4.53
N PRO A 70 6.76 22.83 -3.19
CA PRO A 70 5.60 22.69 -2.33
C PRO A 70 4.69 23.88 -2.61
N ARG A 71 3.44 23.62 -3.00
CA ARG A 71 2.41 24.66 -3.05
C ARG A 71 2.44 25.34 -1.67
N LYS A 72 2.56 26.66 -1.68
CA LYS A 72 2.77 27.54 -0.52
C LYS A 72 1.67 27.28 0.52
N LEU A 73 1.87 26.27 1.36
CA LEU A 73 1.08 25.97 2.54
C LEU A 73 1.86 26.60 3.69
N ASP A 74 1.18 27.44 4.46
CA ASP A 74 1.71 28.20 5.58
C ASP A 74 2.91 27.53 6.27
N ASP A 75 4.04 28.22 6.24
CA ASP A 75 5.27 27.87 6.97
C ASP A 75 5.05 27.80 8.50
N SER A 76 3.84 28.08 8.99
CA SER A 76 3.47 28.09 10.41
C SER A 76 3.42 26.69 11.06
N GLN A 77 3.29 25.60 10.29
CA GLN A 77 3.10 24.24 10.86
C GLN A 77 4.25 23.25 10.66
N ARG A 78 5.36 23.64 10.02
CA ARG A 78 6.54 22.76 9.91
C ARG A 78 7.33 22.73 11.22
N THR A 79 6.75 22.13 12.25
CA THR A 79 7.54 21.73 13.41
C THR A 79 8.51 20.63 12.97
N PRO A 80 9.83 20.82 13.12
CA PRO A 80 10.78 19.75 12.84
C PRO A 80 10.44 18.60 13.78
N MET A 81 10.14 17.43 13.21
CA MET A 81 9.75 16.26 13.98
C MET A 81 10.97 15.73 14.74
N ARG A 82 11.20 16.27 15.93
CA ARG A 82 12.19 15.79 16.87
C ARG A 82 11.62 14.54 17.54
N PHE A 83 11.92 13.38 16.98
CA PHE A 83 11.75 12.12 17.70
C PHE A 83 12.67 12.14 18.91
N SER A 84 12.12 12.53 20.07
CA SER A 84 12.80 12.39 21.35
C SER A 84 13.07 10.91 21.58
N VAL A 85 14.23 10.56 22.14
CA VAL A 85 14.60 9.18 22.50
C VAL A 85 13.50 8.53 23.36
N ARG A 86 12.78 9.32 24.17
CA ARG A 86 11.59 8.86 24.90
C ARG A 86 10.42 8.46 24.01
N ALA A 87 10.15 9.19 22.93
CA ALA A 87 9.10 8.84 21.98
C ALA A 87 9.46 7.56 21.22
N LEU A 88 10.73 7.39 20.87
CA LEU A 88 11.23 6.15 20.25
C LEU A 88 11.09 4.97 21.20
N LEU A 89 11.52 5.13 22.47
CA LEU A 89 11.42 4.09 23.51
C LEU A 89 9.97 3.72 23.84
N LEU A 90 9.07 4.70 23.96
CA LEU A 90 7.64 4.46 24.17
C LEU A 90 7.01 3.74 22.98
N LEU A 91 7.41 4.09 21.75
CA LEU A 91 6.93 3.43 20.54
C LEU A 91 7.43 1.99 20.49
N THR A 92 8.71 1.73 20.75
CA THR A 92 9.25 0.36 20.79
C THR A 92 8.65 -0.48 21.91
N ALA A 93 8.41 0.11 23.09
CA ALA A 93 7.77 -0.58 24.20
C ALA A 93 6.29 -0.86 23.91
N GLY A 94 5.58 0.09 23.28
CA GLY A 94 4.21 -0.10 22.82
C GLY A 94 4.10 -1.23 21.79
N VAL A 95 5.01 -1.28 20.82
CA VAL A 95 5.09 -2.37 19.84
C VAL A 95 5.38 -3.71 20.54
N ALA A 96 6.34 -3.75 21.48
CA ALA A 96 6.69 -4.96 22.21
C ALA A 96 5.55 -5.50 23.10
N ILE A 97 4.67 -4.63 23.62
CA ILE A 97 3.48 -5.01 24.41
C ILE A 97 2.30 -5.39 23.50
N ALA A 98 2.17 -4.74 22.34
CA ALA A 98 1.13 -5.06 21.37
C ALA A 98 1.30 -6.48 20.80
N ILE A 99 2.54 -6.88 20.49
CA ILE A 99 2.86 -8.20 19.92
C ILE A 99 2.27 -9.38 20.72
N PRO A 100 2.42 -9.50 22.05
CA PRO A 100 1.79 -10.57 22.83
C PRO A 100 0.27 -10.41 22.99
N MET A 101 -0.26 -9.19 22.97
CA MET A 101 -1.72 -8.96 23.01
C MET A 101 -2.42 -9.35 21.69
N LEU A 102 -1.69 -9.33 20.57
CA LEU A 102 -2.20 -9.70 19.26
C LEU A 102 -2.55 -11.20 19.14
N ALA A 103 -1.97 -12.07 19.99
CA ALA A 103 -2.18 -13.53 19.92
C ALA A 103 -3.62 -14.01 20.19
N LYS A 104 -4.50 -13.16 20.74
CA LYS A 104 -5.93 -13.46 20.95
C LYS A 104 -6.83 -12.30 20.54
N PHE A 105 -6.47 -11.58 19.49
CA PHE A 105 -7.23 -10.41 19.08
C PHE A 105 -8.55 -10.82 18.39
N PRO A 106 -9.72 -10.34 18.84
CA PRO A 106 -10.99 -10.71 18.23
C PRO A 106 -11.12 -10.06 16.85
N ILE A 107 -11.41 -10.88 15.84
CA ILE A 107 -11.55 -10.45 14.43
C ILE A 107 -12.53 -9.28 14.25
N VAL A 108 -13.61 -9.27 15.04
CA VAL A 108 -14.63 -8.21 15.02
C VAL A 108 -14.02 -6.84 15.33
N LEU A 109 -13.06 -6.78 16.25
CA LEU A 109 -12.44 -5.52 16.64
C LEU A 109 -11.48 -5.02 15.54
N SER A 110 -10.77 -5.92 14.86
CA SER A 110 -9.96 -5.57 13.68
C SER A 110 -10.82 -4.94 12.58
N TRP A 111 -12.00 -5.51 12.31
CA TRP A 111 -12.95 -4.95 11.34
C TRP A 111 -13.45 -3.56 11.73
N ILE A 112 -13.80 -3.35 13.01
CA ILE A 112 -14.22 -2.04 13.51
C ILE A 112 -13.11 -1.00 13.32
N VAL A 113 -11.86 -1.36 13.64
CA VAL A 113 -10.70 -0.48 13.46
C VAL A 113 -10.47 -0.15 11.99
N CYS A 114 -10.57 -1.12 11.08
CA CYS A 114 -10.41 -0.91 9.66
C CYS A 114 -11.51 -0.01 9.07
N ILE A 115 -12.78 -0.27 9.39
CA ILE A 115 -13.90 0.59 9.00
C ILE A 115 -13.69 2.01 9.53
N GLY A 116 -13.25 2.15 10.78
CA GLY A 116 -12.89 3.43 11.37
C GLY A 116 -11.77 4.15 10.61
N ALA A 117 -10.75 3.43 10.16
CA ALA A 117 -9.65 3.98 9.37
C ALA A 117 -10.12 4.48 7.99
N PHE A 118 -10.97 3.72 7.30
CA PHE A 118 -11.57 4.16 6.03
C PHE A 118 -12.51 5.36 6.20
N ALA A 119 -13.35 5.35 7.24
CA ALA A 119 -14.21 6.48 7.57
C ALA A 119 -13.38 7.73 7.88
N TYR A 120 -12.27 7.57 8.60
CA TYR A 120 -11.34 8.66 8.89
C TYR A 120 -10.62 9.17 7.62
N LEU A 121 -10.22 8.28 6.70
CA LEU A 121 -9.66 8.66 5.41
C LEU A 121 -10.66 9.46 4.56
N ALA A 122 -11.92 9.02 4.53
CA ALA A 122 -13.00 9.70 3.82
C ALA A 122 -13.29 11.09 4.42
N ALA A 123 -13.40 11.17 5.76
CA ALA A 123 -13.57 12.44 6.47
C ALA A 123 -12.38 13.38 6.23
N PHE A 124 -11.15 12.87 6.25
CA PHE A 124 -9.94 13.63 5.95
C PHE A 124 -9.94 14.18 4.51
N GLY A 125 -10.32 13.36 3.53
CA GLY A 125 -10.46 13.81 2.13
C GLY A 125 -11.56 14.84 1.92
N ALA A 126 -12.65 14.79 2.70
CA ALA A 126 -13.74 15.75 2.67
C ALA A 126 -13.36 17.08 3.33
N TRP A 127 -12.65 17.04 4.47
CA TRP A 127 -12.22 18.24 5.20
C TRP A 127 -11.02 18.94 4.54
N HIS A 128 -10.16 18.21 3.83
CA HIS A 128 -8.97 18.76 3.19
C HIS A 128 -8.96 18.49 1.68
N PRO A 129 -9.66 19.32 0.87
CA PRO A 129 -9.77 19.11 -0.57
C PRO A 129 -8.41 19.11 -1.30
N GLU A 130 -7.41 19.79 -0.74
CA GLU A 130 -6.05 19.84 -1.27
C GLU A 130 -5.33 18.47 -1.22
N HIS A 131 -5.70 17.61 -0.28
CA HIS A 131 -5.11 16.28 -0.08
C HIS A 131 -5.96 15.15 -0.64
N ARG A 132 -7.15 15.46 -1.17
CA ARG A 132 -8.10 14.47 -1.70
C ARG A 132 -7.49 13.59 -2.78
N MET A 133 -6.72 14.16 -3.70
CA MET A 133 -6.06 13.37 -4.76
C MET A 133 -5.02 12.39 -4.20
N ALA A 134 -4.30 12.78 -3.14
CA ALA A 134 -3.34 11.90 -2.49
C ALA A 134 -4.04 10.75 -1.76
N ALA A 135 -5.14 11.02 -1.06
CA ALA A 135 -5.95 10.01 -0.39
C ALA A 135 -6.58 9.02 -1.39
N VAL A 136 -7.14 9.52 -2.50
CA VAL A 136 -7.67 8.65 -3.57
C VAL A 136 -6.56 7.81 -4.19
N THR A 137 -5.39 8.40 -4.43
CA THR A 137 -4.24 7.67 -4.98
C THR A 137 -3.75 6.59 -4.02
N LEU A 138 -3.77 6.84 -2.70
CA LEU A 138 -3.43 5.83 -1.70
C LEU A 138 -4.34 4.60 -1.83
N VAL A 139 -5.66 4.80 -1.79
CA VAL A 139 -6.62 3.69 -1.94
C VAL A 139 -6.46 2.98 -3.28
N ALA A 140 -6.21 3.75 -4.35
CA ALA A 140 -5.98 3.19 -5.68
C ALA A 140 -4.71 2.33 -5.74
N CYS A 141 -3.60 2.79 -5.16
CA CYS A 141 -2.35 2.00 -5.09
C CYS A 141 -2.52 0.72 -4.28
N MET A 142 -3.38 0.74 -3.26
CA MET A 142 -3.67 -0.43 -2.42
C MET A 142 -4.54 -1.47 -3.14
N ALA A 143 -5.59 -1.01 -3.83
CA ALA A 143 -6.65 -1.89 -4.32
C ALA A 143 -6.50 -2.26 -5.81
N LEU A 144 -6.07 -1.33 -6.67
CA LEU A 144 -6.02 -1.57 -8.12
C LEU A 144 -5.04 -2.65 -8.58
N PRO A 145 -3.91 -2.93 -7.91
CA PRO A 145 -3.06 -4.06 -8.28
C PRO A 145 -3.78 -5.42 -8.19
N TYR A 146 -4.91 -5.49 -7.50
CA TYR A 146 -5.75 -6.68 -7.34
C TYR A 146 -6.99 -6.67 -8.24
N SER A 147 -7.07 -5.74 -9.21
CA SER A 147 -8.27 -5.58 -10.05
C SER A 147 -8.63 -6.82 -10.87
N TRP A 148 -7.66 -7.70 -11.16
CA TRP A 148 -7.90 -8.97 -11.85
C TRP A 148 -8.89 -9.87 -11.10
N MET A 149 -8.97 -9.78 -9.77
CA MET A 149 -9.93 -10.55 -8.95
C MET A 149 -11.39 -10.30 -9.31
N VAL A 150 -11.71 -9.13 -9.87
CA VAL A 150 -13.07 -8.77 -10.25
C VAL A 150 -13.48 -9.42 -11.57
N GLY A 151 -12.51 -9.78 -12.42
CA GLY A 151 -12.73 -10.45 -13.70
C GLY A 151 -12.69 -11.98 -13.62
N ASP A 152 -12.34 -12.53 -12.46
CA ASP A 152 -12.23 -13.97 -12.26
C ASP A 152 -13.61 -14.59 -12.00
N GLU A 153 -14.01 -15.55 -12.84
CA GLU A 153 -15.33 -16.20 -12.78
C GLU A 153 -15.51 -17.03 -11.51
N ASP A 154 -14.42 -17.47 -10.90
CA ASP A 154 -14.42 -18.29 -9.67
C ASP A 154 -14.75 -17.46 -8.41
N ILE A 155 -14.53 -16.15 -8.45
CA ILE A 155 -14.84 -15.22 -7.34
C ILE A 155 -16.31 -14.79 -7.49
N GLY A 156 -17.21 -15.75 -7.24
CA GLY A 156 -18.63 -15.70 -7.66
C GLY A 156 -19.47 -14.48 -7.26
N ASN A 157 -19.00 -13.56 -6.42
CA ASN A 157 -19.67 -12.28 -6.16
C ASN A 157 -18.69 -11.10 -6.23
N VAL A 158 -18.90 -10.22 -7.21
CA VAL A 158 -18.15 -8.98 -7.42
C VAL A 158 -18.08 -8.11 -6.16
N LEU A 159 -19.17 -8.03 -5.38
CA LEU A 159 -19.18 -7.23 -4.15
C LEU A 159 -18.26 -7.82 -3.07
N PHE A 160 -18.22 -9.15 -2.98
CA PHE A 160 -17.33 -9.86 -2.06
C PHE A 160 -15.87 -9.71 -2.51
N GLY A 161 -15.58 -9.87 -3.81
CA GLY A 161 -14.26 -9.61 -4.38
C GLY A 161 -13.77 -8.20 -4.09
N LEU A 162 -14.62 -7.19 -4.25
CA LEU A 162 -14.28 -5.79 -3.94
C LEU A 162 -14.01 -5.57 -2.44
N MET A 163 -14.77 -6.21 -1.54
CA MET A 163 -14.53 -6.13 -0.10
C MET A 163 -13.17 -6.73 0.28
N VAL A 164 -12.87 -7.92 -0.23
CA VAL A 164 -11.59 -8.62 0.01
C VAL A 164 -10.42 -7.81 -0.56
N MET A 165 -10.58 -7.31 -1.80
CA MET A 165 -9.62 -6.46 -2.50
C MET A 165 -9.26 -5.19 -1.72
N LEU A 166 -10.24 -4.59 -1.04
CA LEU A 166 -10.06 -3.32 -0.34
C LEU A 166 -9.53 -3.52 1.09
N VAL A 167 -9.93 -4.61 1.75
CA VAL A 167 -9.75 -4.76 3.20
C VAL A 167 -8.63 -5.72 3.58
N GLU A 168 -8.47 -6.84 2.88
CA GLU A 168 -7.53 -7.89 3.26
C GLU A 168 -6.29 -7.90 2.36
N MET A 169 -6.52 -7.72 1.06
CA MET A 169 -5.49 -7.88 0.05
C MET A 169 -4.32 -6.89 0.13
N PRO A 170 -4.51 -5.58 0.39
CA PRO A 170 -3.40 -4.65 0.45
C PRO A 170 -2.34 -5.03 1.49
N ALA A 171 -2.80 -5.65 2.59
CA ALA A 171 -1.96 -6.13 3.67
C ALA A 171 -1.63 -7.63 3.57
N PHE A 172 -1.91 -8.29 2.44
CA PHE A 172 -1.60 -9.71 2.26
C PHE A 172 -0.10 -9.99 2.41
N LEU A 173 0.75 -9.26 1.70
CA LEU A 173 2.20 -9.44 1.76
C LEU A 173 2.79 -9.21 3.17
N PRO A 174 2.50 -8.08 3.86
CA PRO A 174 3.02 -7.90 5.22
C PRO A 174 2.47 -8.93 6.20
N THR A 175 1.22 -9.41 6.02
CA THR A 175 0.67 -10.51 6.82
C THR A 175 1.42 -11.82 6.57
N ALA A 176 1.68 -12.15 5.30
CA ALA A 176 2.44 -13.34 4.93
C ALA A 176 3.85 -13.32 5.55
N LEU A 177 4.54 -12.18 5.50
CA LEU A 177 5.86 -12.04 6.11
C LEU A 177 5.84 -12.18 7.64
N LEU A 178 4.80 -11.68 8.30
CA LEU A 178 4.63 -11.79 9.75
C LEU A 178 4.11 -13.17 10.20
N SER A 179 3.45 -13.92 9.30
CA SER A 179 2.97 -15.27 9.57
C SER A 179 4.12 -16.30 9.65
N MET A 180 5.20 -16.10 8.89
CA MET A 180 6.38 -16.98 8.88
C MET A 180 7.01 -17.18 10.26
N PRO A 181 7.39 -16.14 11.03
CA PRO A 181 7.94 -16.31 12.37
C PRO A 181 6.93 -16.79 13.41
N LEU A 182 5.63 -16.70 13.11
CA LEU A 182 4.54 -17.14 13.99
C LEU A 182 4.10 -18.59 13.72
N GLU A 183 4.68 -19.26 12.70
CA GLU A 183 4.36 -20.63 12.28
C GLU A 183 2.85 -20.86 12.05
N GLN A 184 2.14 -19.82 11.63
CA GLN A 184 0.69 -19.84 11.42
C GLN A 184 0.36 -19.64 9.94
N TYR A 185 -0.75 -20.22 9.50
CA TYR A 185 -1.19 -20.12 8.12
C TYR A 185 -1.76 -18.71 7.84
N VAL A 186 -1.42 -18.12 6.69
CA VAL A 186 -1.78 -16.73 6.34
C VAL A 186 -3.29 -16.52 6.39
N PHE A 187 -4.06 -17.51 5.94
CA PHE A 187 -5.52 -17.44 5.90
C PHE A 187 -6.17 -17.53 7.29
N ASP A 188 -5.48 -18.07 8.30
CA ASP A 188 -5.96 -18.07 9.68
C ASP A 188 -5.69 -16.73 10.39
N MET A 189 -4.86 -15.87 9.76
CA MET A 189 -4.47 -14.54 10.25
C MET A 189 -5.23 -13.39 9.59
N GLN A 190 -6.47 -13.60 9.14
CA GLN A 190 -7.30 -12.53 8.57
C GLN A 190 -7.37 -11.29 9.48
N TRP A 191 -7.51 -11.50 10.79
CA TRP A 191 -7.55 -10.41 11.78
C TRP A 191 -6.29 -9.52 11.74
N LEU A 192 -5.13 -10.08 11.38
CA LEU A 192 -3.85 -9.39 11.28
C LEU A 192 -3.79 -8.58 9.98
N ALA A 193 -4.22 -9.18 8.85
CA ALA A 193 -4.30 -8.48 7.57
C ALA A 193 -5.18 -7.23 7.66
N VAL A 194 -6.38 -7.37 8.23
CA VAL A 194 -7.31 -6.25 8.43
C VAL A 194 -6.68 -5.15 9.29
N LEU A 195 -5.95 -5.51 10.34
CA LEU A 195 -5.32 -4.55 11.25
C LEU A 195 -4.11 -3.85 10.63
N LEU A 196 -3.30 -4.57 9.86
CA LEU A 196 -2.17 -4.02 9.11
C LEU A 196 -2.65 -3.06 8.01
N ASN A 197 -3.75 -3.39 7.32
CA ASN A 197 -4.36 -2.48 6.35
C ASN A 197 -4.84 -1.19 7.01
N ALA A 198 -5.51 -1.29 8.17
CA ALA A 198 -5.92 -0.12 8.94
C ALA A 198 -4.70 0.75 9.35
N LEU A 199 -3.61 0.11 9.75
CA LEU A 199 -2.36 0.79 10.08
C LEU A 199 -1.74 1.48 8.87
N GLU A 200 -1.74 0.83 7.70
CA GLU A 200 -1.23 1.36 6.44
C GLU A 200 -2.02 2.61 5.99
N ILE A 201 -3.34 2.62 6.18
CA ILE A 201 -4.20 3.79 5.93
C ILE A 201 -3.86 4.93 6.90
N ILE A 202 -3.73 4.65 8.21
CA ILE A 202 -3.41 5.66 9.22
C ILE A 202 -2.04 6.28 8.96
N ILE A 203 -1.03 5.45 8.67
CA ILE A 203 0.32 5.90 8.29
C ILE A 203 0.25 6.72 7.01
N GLY A 204 -0.52 6.28 6.01
CA GLY A 204 -0.73 7.02 4.77
C GLY A 204 -1.30 8.41 4.99
N ILE A 205 -2.36 8.55 5.79
CA ILE A 205 -2.94 9.86 6.16
C ILE A 205 -1.89 10.73 6.84
N TRP A 206 -1.12 10.15 7.76
CA TRP A 206 -0.09 10.87 8.48
C TRP A 206 1.03 11.36 7.55
N ILE A 207 1.51 10.52 6.63
CA ILE A 207 2.54 10.88 5.66
C ILE A 207 2.04 11.94 4.66
N ILE A 208 0.77 11.87 4.24
CA ILE A 208 0.15 12.87 3.36
C ILE A 208 0.27 14.28 3.95
N ARG A 209 0.16 14.42 5.28
CA ARG A 209 0.32 15.69 5.99
C ARG A 209 1.76 16.18 6.06
N LEU A 210 2.75 15.28 6.03
CA LEU A 210 4.17 15.64 6.12
C LEU A 210 4.74 16.24 4.82
N GLY A 211 4.01 16.13 3.71
CA GLY A 211 4.28 16.83 2.46
C GLY A 211 4.45 15.91 1.25
N PRO A 212 4.35 16.49 0.03
CA PRO A 212 4.16 15.73 -1.21
C PRO A 212 5.32 14.78 -1.56
N LYS A 213 6.56 15.14 -1.23
CA LYS A 213 7.73 14.28 -1.51
C LYS A 213 7.66 12.96 -0.73
N ARG A 214 7.28 13.01 0.55
CA ARG A 214 7.14 11.82 1.40
C ARG A 214 5.94 11.00 0.97
N THR A 215 4.85 11.66 0.59
CA THR A 215 3.68 10.99 0.01
C THR A 215 4.02 10.18 -1.22
N ILE A 216 4.78 10.75 -2.17
CA ILE A 216 5.18 10.03 -3.40
C ILE A 216 6.03 8.80 -3.07
N ALA A 217 7.02 8.95 -2.19
CA ALA A 217 7.85 7.83 -1.75
C ALA A 217 7.03 6.73 -1.06
N TYR A 218 6.04 7.11 -0.26
CA TYR A 218 5.15 6.16 0.38
C TYR A 218 4.22 5.47 -0.63
N LEU A 219 3.63 6.20 -1.57
CA LEU A 219 2.78 5.63 -2.62
C LEU A 219 3.54 4.62 -3.50
N LEU A 220 4.84 4.86 -3.76
CA LEU A 220 5.72 3.90 -4.43
C LEU A 220 5.93 2.62 -3.63
N LEU A 221 6.07 2.74 -2.30
CA LEU A 221 6.20 1.58 -1.44
C LEU A 221 4.89 0.79 -1.41
N VAL A 222 3.76 1.47 -1.23
CA VAL A 222 2.42 0.86 -1.19
C VAL A 222 2.13 0.10 -2.49
N ILE A 223 2.27 0.74 -3.66
CA ILE A 223 2.02 0.07 -4.95
C ILE A 223 2.92 -1.15 -5.15
N GLN A 224 4.18 -1.11 -4.68
CA GLN A 224 5.07 -2.26 -4.77
C GLN A 224 4.64 -3.40 -3.86
N MET A 225 4.32 -3.10 -2.60
CA MET A 225 3.84 -4.10 -1.65
C MET A 225 2.55 -4.77 -2.17
N SER A 226 1.61 -3.98 -2.68
CA SER A 226 0.35 -4.46 -3.25
C SER A 226 0.57 -5.21 -4.58
N ALA A 227 1.49 -4.77 -5.45
CA ALA A 227 1.81 -5.50 -6.68
C ALA A 227 2.44 -6.87 -6.42
N VAL A 228 3.39 -6.94 -5.48
CA VAL A 228 4.04 -8.20 -5.09
C VAL A 228 3.06 -9.11 -4.35
N GLY A 229 2.23 -8.54 -3.46
CA GLY A 229 1.16 -9.27 -2.80
C GLY A 229 0.15 -9.84 -3.80
N SER A 230 -0.22 -9.07 -4.82
CA SER A 230 -1.11 -9.48 -5.89
C SER A 230 -0.50 -10.59 -6.76
N LEU A 231 0.79 -10.46 -7.14
CA LEU A 231 1.53 -11.51 -7.84
C LEU A 231 1.52 -12.82 -7.05
N ALA A 232 1.88 -12.75 -5.77
CA ALA A 232 1.95 -13.93 -4.90
C ALA A 232 0.58 -14.57 -4.69
N PHE A 233 -0.48 -13.76 -4.55
CA PHE A 233 -1.84 -14.26 -4.39
C PHE A 233 -2.36 -14.93 -5.68
N TYR A 234 -2.10 -14.34 -6.86
CA TYR A 234 -2.45 -14.95 -8.14
C TYR A 234 -1.79 -16.33 -8.31
N ALA A 235 -0.52 -16.45 -7.92
CA ALA A 235 0.21 -17.73 -7.95
C ALA A 235 -0.42 -18.82 -7.06
N MET A 236 -1.07 -18.42 -5.96
CA MET A 236 -1.64 -19.36 -5.00
C MET A 236 -3.06 -19.80 -5.38
N CYS A 237 -3.83 -18.91 -6.01
CA CYS A 237 -5.25 -19.12 -6.24
C CYS A 237 -5.59 -19.52 -7.69
N VAL A 238 -4.79 -19.12 -8.68
CA VAL A 238 -5.17 -19.21 -10.10
C VAL A 238 -4.14 -19.93 -10.96
N ALA A 239 -2.86 -19.52 -10.89
CA ALA A 239 -1.77 -20.26 -11.55
C ALA A 239 -1.58 -21.63 -10.90
#